data_AF-Q0RT86-F1
#
_entry.id   AF-Q0RT86-F1
#
_cell.length_a   1.000
_cell.length_b   1.000
_cell.length_c   1.000
_cell.angle_alpha   90.00
_cell.angle_beta   90.00
_cell.angle_gamma   90.00
#
_symmetry.space_group_name_H-M   'P 1'
#
loop_
_entity.id
_entity.type
_entity.pdbx_description
1 polymer ?
#
loop_
_entity_poly.entity_id
_entity_poly.type
_entity_poly.pdbx_seq_one_letter_code
_entity_poly.pdbx_strand_id
1 'polypeptide(L)'
;MTRTDRLYALMEELRAVAPRPVTVPVLARRLEVSERTVQRDLKALAETGAPVYSATGRGGGWSVDPAMTLPPIGFTPGEALAVAAALAAAEGSAPFADGIRGAMRKIAASLSGQALVEAHELAAQIVALPSRLDPTVRGAVEWALTRREVLSLSYLDAGGRTSEREVEPAGLLAAEGRWYLVAWCRLRRAPRGFRLDRIRAAAPTGQAAPRRELADLLGSAATGAVTPAVLDSLAP
;
A
#
# COMPACT_ATOMS: atom_id res chain seq x y z
N MET A 1 30.78 2.15 17.22
CA MET A 1 29.56 1.93 16.42
C MET A 1 29.92 1.21 15.12
N THR A 2 29.25 0.11 14.77
CA THR A 2 29.50 -0.57 13.50
C THR A 2 28.97 0.26 12.33
N ARG A 3 29.35 -0.06 11.08
CA ARG A 3 28.83 0.65 9.91
C ARG A 3 27.32 0.44 9.77
N THR A 4 26.83 -0.77 10.03
CA THR A 4 25.41 -1.12 9.95
C THR A 4 24.59 -0.31 10.96
N ASP A 5 25.01 -0.26 12.23
CA ASP A 5 24.34 0.54 13.26
C ASP A 5 24.27 2.02 12.87
N ARG A 6 25.34 2.55 12.28
CA ARG A 6 25.41 3.94 11.84
C ARG A 6 24.46 4.24 10.67
N LEU A 7 24.33 3.31 9.72
CA LEU A 7 23.39 3.46 8.60
C LEU A 7 21.94 3.46 9.09
N TYR A 8 21.60 2.59 10.06
CA TYR A 8 20.30 2.60 10.71
C TYR A 8 20.05 3.92 11.46
N ALA A 9 21.02 4.36 12.27
CA ALA A 9 20.88 5.59 13.03
C ALA A 9 20.75 6.83 12.11
N LEU A 10 21.49 6.89 11.00
CA LEU A 10 21.32 7.94 9.99
C LEU A 10 19.91 7.96 9.38
N MET A 11 19.36 6.79 9.06
CA MET A 11 18.00 6.70 8.52
C MET A 11 16.95 7.19 9.53
N GLU A 12 17.07 6.81 10.80
CA GLU A 12 16.13 7.25 11.85
C GLU A 12 16.24 8.75 12.12
N GLU A 13 17.45 9.31 12.16
CA GLU A 13 17.68 10.75 12.28
C GLU A 13 17.02 11.55 11.15
N LEU A 14 17.08 11.04 9.92
CA LEU A 14 16.44 11.69 8.77
C LEU A 14 14.92 11.51 8.78
N ARG A 15 14.40 10.32 9.16
CA ARG A 15 12.95 10.07 9.28
C ARG A 15 12.30 10.93 10.34
N ALA A 16 12.94 11.10 11.49
CA ALA A 16 12.40 11.84 12.63
C ALA A 16 12.08 13.30 12.33
N VAL A 17 12.72 13.89 11.31
CA VAL A 17 12.53 15.29 10.93
C VAL A 17 12.07 15.48 9.49
N ALA A 18 11.84 14.40 8.75
CA ALA A 18 11.29 14.46 7.40
C ALA A 18 9.94 15.22 7.39
N PRO A 19 9.67 16.05 6.37
CA PRO A 19 10.44 16.25 5.13
C PRO A 19 11.57 17.28 5.25
N ARG A 20 11.86 17.80 6.45
CA ARG A 20 12.88 18.83 6.63
C ARG A 20 14.28 18.26 6.37
N PRO A 21 15.12 18.92 5.56
CA PRO A 21 16.51 18.51 5.38
C PRO A 21 17.36 18.74 6.63
N VAL A 22 18.33 17.84 6.85
CA VAL A 22 19.35 17.93 7.90
C VAL A 22 20.73 18.03 7.27
N THR A 23 21.55 18.94 7.76
CA THR A 23 22.91 19.12 7.24
C THR A 23 23.85 18.02 7.74
N VAL A 24 24.87 17.70 6.95
CA VAL A 24 25.90 16.71 7.31
C VAL A 24 26.62 17.05 8.61
N PRO A 25 26.99 18.31 8.91
CA PRO A 25 27.57 18.67 10.20
C PRO A 25 26.67 18.37 11.40
N VAL A 26 25.34 18.51 11.26
CA VAL A 26 24.39 18.19 12.34
C VAL A 26 24.37 16.69 12.60
N LEU A 27 24.26 15.88 11.54
CA LEU A 27 24.26 14.42 11.64
C LEU A 27 25.59 13.90 12.20
N ALA A 28 26.71 14.47 11.75
CA ALA A 28 28.06 14.14 12.23
C ALA A 28 28.21 14.37 13.75
N ARG A 29 27.69 15.49 14.26
CA ARG A 29 27.68 15.77 15.71
C ARG A 29 26.80 14.79 16.48
N ARG A 30 25.59 14.49 15.99
CA ARG A 30 24.65 13.57 16.67
C ARG A 30 25.17 12.14 16.76
N LEU A 31 25.85 11.70 15.71
CA LEU A 31 26.37 10.33 15.59
C LEU A 31 27.83 10.20 16.04
N GLU A 32 28.44 11.29 16.52
CA GLU A 32 29.84 11.36 16.98
C GLU A 32 30.86 10.79 15.97
N VAL A 33 30.68 11.14 14.69
CA VAL A 33 31.55 10.70 13.59
C VAL A 33 31.95 11.86 12.69
N SER A 34 32.98 11.67 11.86
CA SER A 34 33.40 12.70 10.91
C SER A 34 32.33 12.97 9.83
N GLU A 35 32.26 14.21 9.35
CA GLU A 35 31.40 14.60 8.23
C GLU A 35 31.68 13.77 6.96
N ARG A 36 32.95 13.42 6.71
CA ARG A 36 33.36 12.54 5.61
C ARG A 36 32.76 11.14 5.73
N THR A 37 32.61 10.63 6.95
CA THR A 37 31.97 9.34 7.23
C THR A 37 30.47 9.43 6.93
N VAL A 38 29.79 10.44 7.46
CA VAL A 38 28.36 10.67 7.23
C VAL A 38 28.05 10.83 5.74
N GLN A 39 28.80 11.66 5.02
CA GLN A 39 28.61 11.86 3.58
C GLN A 39 28.74 10.55 2.79
N ARG A 40 29.69 9.68 3.17
CA ARG A 40 29.90 8.38 2.52
C ARG A 40 28.74 7.42 2.79
N ASP A 41 28.24 7.39 4.02
CA ASP A 41 27.16 6.50 4.40
C ASP A 41 25.81 6.96 3.85
N LEU A 42 25.56 8.27 3.75
CA LEU A 42 24.39 8.83 3.08
C LEU A 42 24.37 8.51 1.58
N LYS A 43 25.52 8.61 0.91
CA LYS A 43 25.66 8.13 -0.47
C LYS A 43 25.41 6.63 -0.61
N ALA A 44 25.99 5.83 0.28
CA ALA A 44 25.77 4.38 0.28
C ALA A 44 24.29 4.03 0.47
N LEU A 45 23.57 4.71 1.37
CA LEU A 45 22.12 4.57 1.51
C LEU A 45 21.39 4.88 0.20
N ALA A 46 21.67 6.03 -0.43
CA ALA A 46 21.05 6.40 -1.69
C ALA A 46 21.33 5.38 -2.82
N GLU A 47 22.55 4.87 -2.92
CA GLU A 47 22.97 3.86 -3.89
C GLU A 47 22.27 2.51 -3.68
N THR A 48 21.89 2.17 -2.44
CA THR A 48 21.11 0.96 -2.15
C THR A 48 19.61 1.09 -2.43
N GLY A 49 19.16 2.25 -2.95
CA GLY A 49 17.75 2.53 -3.17
C GLY A 49 16.98 2.90 -1.90
N ALA A 50 17.68 3.18 -0.80
CA ALA A 50 17.04 3.78 0.36
C ALA A 50 16.49 5.18 -0.04
N PRO A 51 15.34 5.60 0.50
CA PRO A 51 14.63 6.79 0.06
C PRO A 51 15.27 8.09 0.58
N VAL A 52 16.60 8.20 0.57
CA VAL A 52 17.33 9.40 1.00
C VAL A 52 17.75 10.21 -0.21
N TYR A 53 17.56 11.52 -0.13
CA TYR A 53 17.95 12.46 -1.18
C TYR A 53 18.68 13.67 -0.59
N SER A 54 19.46 14.34 -1.43
CA SER A 54 20.12 15.59 -1.09
C SER A 54 19.29 16.78 -1.60
N ALA A 55 18.86 17.64 -0.68
CA ALA A 55 18.26 18.92 -0.98
C ALA A 55 19.36 19.99 -1.15
N THR A 56 19.36 20.72 -2.26
CA THR A 56 20.34 21.78 -2.55
C THR A 56 19.76 23.17 -2.24
N GLY A 57 20.62 24.18 -2.02
CA GLY A 57 20.22 25.57 -1.76
C GLY A 57 20.31 26.02 -0.30
N ARG A 58 19.80 27.22 0.01
CA ARG A 58 19.76 27.76 1.38
C ARG A 58 18.82 26.91 2.25
N GLY A 59 19.37 26.30 3.30
CA GLY A 59 18.65 25.30 4.11
C GLY A 59 18.71 23.87 3.56
N GLY A 60 19.57 23.61 2.57
CA GLY A 60 19.81 22.28 2.01
C GLY A 60 20.45 21.29 3.00
N GLY A 61 20.52 20.03 2.59
CA GLY A 61 20.97 18.93 3.45
C GLY A 61 20.55 17.60 2.86
N TRP A 62 20.34 16.62 3.73
CA TRP A 62 19.80 15.32 3.39
C TRP A 62 18.44 15.15 4.04
N SER A 63 17.51 14.49 3.35
CA SER A 63 16.21 14.13 3.91
C SER A 63 15.77 12.78 3.36
N VAL A 64 14.67 12.26 3.90
CA VAL A 64 13.97 11.11 3.35
C VAL A 64 12.85 11.59 2.45
N ASP A 65 12.69 10.97 1.29
CA ASP A 65 11.59 11.23 0.38
C ASP A 65 10.26 10.90 1.09
N PRO A 66 9.43 11.91 1.42
CA PRO A 66 8.16 11.69 2.10
C PRO A 66 7.17 10.89 1.24
N ALA A 67 7.37 10.80 -0.09
CA ALA A 67 6.57 9.95 -0.95
C ALA A 67 6.89 8.44 -0.79
N MET A 68 8.04 8.12 -0.22
CA MET A 68 8.55 6.75 -0.11
C MET A 68 8.56 6.21 1.32
N THR A 69 8.32 7.06 2.34
CA THR A 69 8.17 6.63 3.73
C THR A 69 7.13 7.46 4.45
N LEU A 70 6.32 6.80 5.28
CA LEU A 70 5.52 7.52 6.27
C LEU A 70 6.47 8.09 7.35
N PRO A 71 6.26 9.33 7.82
CA PRO A 71 6.93 9.83 9.01
C PRO A 71 6.60 8.92 10.22
N PRO A 72 7.34 8.99 11.33
CA PRO A 72 7.00 8.24 12.53
C PRO A 72 5.54 8.49 12.95
N ILE A 73 4.71 7.44 12.91
CA ILE A 73 3.31 7.49 13.33
C ILE A 73 3.24 6.79 14.69
N GLY A 74 2.74 7.50 15.69
CA GLY A 74 2.40 6.91 16.98
C GLY A 74 0.99 6.33 16.93
N PHE A 75 0.83 5.09 17.39
CA PHE A 75 -0.48 4.52 17.69
C PHE A 75 -0.62 4.38 19.20
N THR A 76 -1.78 4.73 19.73
CA THR A 76 -2.20 4.23 21.04
C THR A 76 -2.40 2.70 20.97
N PRO A 77 -2.32 1.97 22.09
CA PRO A 77 -2.60 0.53 22.12
C PRO A 77 -3.94 0.16 21.47
N GLY A 78 -5.00 0.95 21.74
CA GLY A 78 -6.33 0.73 21.17
C GLY A 78 -6.39 0.94 19.65
N GLU A 79 -5.70 1.96 19.13
CA GLU A 79 -5.63 2.18 17.67
C GLU A 79 -4.85 1.07 16.96
N ALA A 80 -3.73 0.65 17.53
CA ALA A 80 -2.93 -0.45 16.99
C ALA A 80 -3.73 -1.77 16.97
N LEU A 81 -4.50 -2.03 18.03
CA LEU A 81 -5.42 -3.17 18.12
C LEU A 81 -6.50 -3.11 17.04
N ALA A 82 -7.15 -1.95 16.87
CA ALA A 82 -8.21 -1.75 15.88
C ALA A 82 -7.70 -1.95 14.44
N VAL A 83 -6.52 -1.39 14.11
CA VAL A 83 -5.89 -1.58 12.79
C VAL A 83 -5.50 -3.04 12.59
N ALA A 84 -4.91 -3.69 13.59
CA ALA A 84 -4.53 -5.09 13.51
C ALA A 84 -5.73 -6.02 13.25
N ALA A 85 -6.83 -5.81 13.98
CA ALA A 85 -8.06 -6.57 13.79
C ALA A 85 -8.68 -6.35 12.39
N ALA A 86 -8.72 -5.10 11.91
CA ALA A 86 -9.24 -4.78 10.58
C ALA A 86 -8.40 -5.42 9.47
N LEU A 87 -7.07 -5.39 9.59
CA LEU A 87 -6.14 -6.00 8.65
C LEU A 87 -6.25 -7.53 8.64
N ALA A 88 -6.37 -8.16 9.82
CA ALA A 88 -6.57 -9.61 9.94
C ALA A 88 -7.88 -10.07 9.26
N ALA A 89 -8.97 -9.31 9.43
CA ALA A 89 -10.23 -9.60 8.75
C ALA A 89 -10.15 -9.42 7.22
N ALA A 90 -9.32 -8.47 6.75
CA ALA A 90 -9.17 -8.15 5.33
C ALA A 90 -8.19 -9.09 4.59
N GLU A 91 -7.17 -9.64 5.25
CA GLU A 91 -6.03 -10.35 4.63
C GLU A 91 -6.46 -11.42 3.61
N GLY A 92 -7.45 -12.24 3.97
CA GLY A 92 -7.90 -13.33 3.11
C GLY A 92 -8.64 -12.86 1.85
N SER A 93 -9.37 -11.75 1.94
CA SER A 93 -10.33 -11.33 0.91
C SER A 93 -9.88 -10.15 0.07
N ALA A 94 -9.05 -9.28 0.63
CA ALA A 94 -8.63 -8.05 -0.03
C ALA A 94 -7.65 -8.32 -1.19
N PRO A 95 -7.66 -7.44 -2.21
CA PRO A 95 -6.68 -7.50 -3.28
C PRO A 95 -5.28 -7.10 -2.79
N PHE A 96 -5.13 -6.44 -1.62
CA PHE A 96 -3.86 -5.90 -1.12
C PHE A 96 -3.13 -6.76 -0.07
N ALA A 97 -3.20 -8.08 -0.22
CA ALA A 97 -2.76 -9.02 0.82
C ALA A 97 -1.28 -8.89 1.22
N ASP A 98 -0.36 -8.65 0.27
CA ASP A 98 1.06 -8.47 0.58
C ASP A 98 1.31 -7.18 1.39
N GLY A 99 0.63 -6.09 1.02
CA GLY A 99 0.66 -4.83 1.75
C GLY A 99 0.11 -4.97 3.16
N ILE A 100 -1.03 -5.66 3.31
CA ILE A 100 -1.65 -5.99 4.61
C ILE A 100 -0.67 -6.77 5.48
N ARG A 101 -0.06 -7.85 4.95
CA ARG A 101 0.97 -8.63 5.68
C ARG A 101 2.17 -7.79 6.08
N GLY A 102 2.62 -6.90 5.21
CA GLY A 102 3.71 -5.96 5.49
C GLY A 102 3.37 -4.98 6.61
N ALA A 103 2.18 -4.40 6.59
CA ALA A 103 1.70 -3.49 7.63
C ALA A 103 1.53 -4.21 8.97
N MET A 104 0.94 -5.40 8.97
CA MET A 104 0.77 -6.23 10.17
C MET A 104 2.10 -6.54 10.85
N ARG A 105 3.13 -6.92 10.09
CA ARG A 105 4.47 -7.16 10.65
C ARG A 105 5.05 -5.91 11.33
N LYS A 106 4.84 -4.72 10.74
CA LYS A 106 5.33 -3.46 11.32
C LYS A 106 4.58 -3.11 12.60
N ILE A 107 3.25 -3.24 12.61
CA ILE A 107 2.42 -2.98 13.80
C ILE A 107 2.78 -3.95 14.92
N ALA A 108 2.89 -5.25 14.62
CA ALA A 108 3.26 -6.26 15.60
C ALA A 108 4.66 -6.00 16.20
N ALA A 109 5.61 -5.50 15.41
CA ALA A 109 6.93 -5.13 15.88
C ALA A 109 6.96 -3.87 16.77
N SER A 110 5.95 -2.99 16.64
CA SER A 110 5.80 -1.78 17.46
C SER A 110 5.00 -2.02 18.74
N LEU A 111 4.17 -3.05 18.79
CA LEU A 111 3.43 -3.46 19.97
C LEU A 111 4.37 -4.15 20.98
N SER A 112 4.28 -3.78 22.26
CA SER A 112 5.03 -4.42 23.34
C SER A 112 4.17 -4.56 24.61
N GLY A 113 4.57 -5.49 25.48
CA GLY A 113 3.89 -5.73 26.76
C GLY A 113 2.43 -6.14 26.61
N GLN A 114 1.57 -5.58 27.44
CA GLN A 114 0.15 -5.92 27.54
C GLN A 114 -0.63 -5.71 26.22
N ALA A 115 -0.28 -4.67 25.45
CA ALA A 115 -0.95 -4.35 24.19
C ALA A 115 -0.76 -5.43 23.12
N LEU A 116 0.40 -6.11 23.11
CA LEU A 116 0.66 -7.22 22.19
C LEU A 116 -0.17 -8.45 22.57
N VAL A 117 -0.32 -8.72 23.87
CA VAL A 117 -1.13 -9.85 24.38
C VAL A 117 -2.59 -9.65 24.00
N GLU A 118 -3.16 -8.48 24.29
CA GLU A 118 -4.55 -8.14 23.95
C GLU A 118 -4.80 -8.20 22.43
N ALA A 119 -3.83 -7.75 21.62
CA ALA A 119 -3.91 -7.87 20.16
C ALA A 119 -3.90 -9.30 19.66
N HIS A 120 -3.05 -10.15 20.24
CA HIS A 120 -3.02 -11.56 19.90
C HIS A 120 -4.34 -12.25 20.29
N GLU A 121 -4.84 -12.01 21.50
CA GLU A 121 -6.08 -12.59 21.99
C GLU A 121 -7.30 -12.17 21.16
N LEU A 122 -7.37 -10.90 20.76
CA LEU A 122 -8.45 -10.42 19.88
C LEU A 122 -8.32 -11.04 18.48
N ALA A 123 -7.12 -11.06 17.90
CA ALA A 123 -6.88 -11.64 16.59
C ALA A 123 -7.23 -13.14 16.55
N ALA A 124 -6.93 -13.88 17.62
CA ALA A 124 -7.29 -15.29 17.76
C ALA A 124 -8.81 -15.54 17.79
N GLN A 125 -9.62 -14.55 18.14
CA GLN A 125 -11.08 -14.61 18.10
C GLN A 125 -11.66 -14.28 16.72
N ILE A 126 -10.84 -13.79 15.78
CA ILE A 126 -11.27 -13.46 14.42
C ILE A 126 -11.02 -14.67 13.52
N VAL A 127 -12.10 -15.30 13.08
CA VAL A 127 -12.05 -16.37 12.08
C VAL A 127 -12.55 -15.82 10.76
N ALA A 128 -11.66 -15.71 9.78
CA ALA A 128 -12.02 -15.37 8.41
C ALA A 128 -12.19 -16.66 7.58
N LEU A 129 -13.30 -16.75 6.84
CA LEU A 129 -13.42 -17.77 5.82
C LEU A 129 -12.40 -17.48 4.71
N PRO A 130 -11.66 -18.50 4.21
CA PRO A 130 -10.69 -18.29 3.16
C PRO A 130 -11.41 -17.84 1.88
N SER A 131 -11.23 -16.58 1.51
CA SER A 131 -11.56 -16.10 0.18
C SER A 131 -10.48 -16.61 -0.77
N ARG A 132 -10.87 -17.47 -1.72
CA ARG A 132 -9.96 -18.09 -2.69
C ARG A 132 -9.69 -17.17 -3.86
N LEU A 133 -9.27 -15.93 -3.59
CA LEU A 133 -8.74 -15.09 -4.65
C LEU A 133 -7.36 -15.62 -5.03
N ASP A 134 -7.22 -16.02 -6.30
CA ASP A 134 -5.95 -16.51 -6.83
C ASP A 134 -4.86 -15.43 -6.68
N PRO A 135 -3.68 -15.74 -6.10
CA PRO A 135 -2.60 -14.76 -5.92
C PRO A 135 -2.12 -14.13 -7.22
N THR A 136 -2.17 -14.85 -8.34
CA THR A 136 -1.77 -14.33 -9.65
C THR A 136 -2.79 -13.31 -10.17
N VAL A 137 -4.08 -13.62 -10.04
CA VAL A 137 -5.17 -12.68 -10.35
C VAL A 137 -5.08 -11.44 -9.47
N ARG A 138 -4.86 -11.63 -8.17
CA ARG A 138 -4.68 -10.54 -7.21
C ARG A 138 -3.57 -9.58 -7.67
N GLY A 139 -2.37 -10.10 -7.88
CA GLY A 139 -1.21 -9.29 -8.27
C GLY A 139 -1.41 -8.60 -9.63
N ALA A 140 -2.06 -9.26 -10.59
CA ALA A 140 -2.37 -8.65 -11.88
C ALA A 140 -3.36 -7.48 -11.76
N VAL A 141 -4.39 -7.60 -10.92
CA VAL A 141 -5.37 -6.53 -10.67
C VAL A 141 -4.70 -5.34 -9.95
N GLU A 142 -3.91 -5.60 -8.91
CA GLU A 142 -3.15 -4.56 -8.20
C GLU A 142 -2.22 -3.82 -9.17
N TRP A 143 -1.44 -4.57 -9.95
CA TRP A 143 -0.52 -4.00 -10.94
C TRP A 143 -1.24 -3.08 -11.91
N ALA A 144 -2.34 -3.56 -12.50
CA ALA A 144 -3.09 -2.83 -13.50
C ALA A 144 -3.74 -1.56 -12.94
N LEU A 145 -4.23 -1.58 -11.69
CA LEU A 145 -4.75 -0.39 -11.00
C LEU A 145 -3.65 0.64 -10.71
N THR A 146 -2.52 0.21 -10.14
CA THR A 146 -1.43 1.11 -9.76
C THR A 146 -0.73 1.73 -10.97
N ARG A 147 -0.54 0.96 -12.04
CA ARG A 147 0.16 1.41 -13.25
C ARG A 147 -0.76 1.98 -14.32
N ARG A 148 -2.09 1.94 -14.11
CA ARG A 148 -3.09 2.32 -15.10
C ARG A 148 -2.86 1.56 -16.40
N GLU A 149 -2.89 0.25 -16.30
CA GLU A 149 -2.65 -0.67 -17.41
C GLU A 149 -3.93 -1.45 -17.73
N VAL A 150 -4.14 -1.74 -19.01
CA VAL A 150 -5.25 -2.58 -19.47
C VAL A 150 -5.00 -4.00 -18.98
N LEU A 151 -6.05 -4.60 -18.42
CA LEU A 151 -6.02 -5.95 -17.88
C LEU A 151 -6.76 -6.90 -18.82
N SER A 152 -6.10 -7.98 -19.23
CA SER A 152 -6.75 -9.12 -19.86
C SER A 152 -7.23 -10.08 -18.77
N LEU A 153 -8.49 -10.50 -18.84
CA LEU A 153 -9.09 -11.40 -17.86
C LEU A 153 -9.96 -12.48 -18.49
N SER A 154 -9.83 -13.70 -17.95
CA SER A 154 -10.73 -14.81 -18.19
C SER A 154 -11.82 -14.82 -17.12
N TYR A 155 -13.06 -14.52 -17.51
CA TYR A 155 -14.16 -14.27 -16.57
C TYR A 155 -15.26 -15.31 -16.68
N LEU A 156 -15.63 -15.89 -15.54
CA LEU A 156 -16.81 -16.74 -15.40
C LEU A 156 -18.04 -15.91 -15.04
N ASP A 157 -19.01 -15.80 -15.94
CA ASP A 157 -20.26 -15.08 -15.66
C ASP A 157 -21.19 -15.87 -14.71
N ALA A 158 -22.29 -15.23 -14.28
CA ALA A 158 -23.25 -15.86 -13.38
C ALA A 158 -23.97 -17.09 -14.00
N GLY A 159 -24.00 -17.19 -15.33
CA GLY A 159 -24.57 -18.31 -16.07
C GLY A 159 -23.55 -19.41 -16.37
N GLY A 160 -22.34 -19.33 -15.81
CA GLY A 160 -21.30 -20.34 -15.98
C GLY A 160 -20.54 -20.24 -17.30
N ARG A 161 -20.71 -19.16 -18.07
CA ARG A 161 -19.97 -18.98 -19.33
C ARG A 161 -18.66 -18.24 -19.08
N THR A 162 -17.59 -18.84 -19.59
CA THR A 162 -16.26 -18.22 -19.58
C THR A 162 -16.11 -17.30 -20.79
N SER A 163 -15.43 -16.17 -20.60
CA SER A 163 -15.11 -15.26 -21.68
C SER A 163 -13.84 -14.49 -21.39
N GLU A 164 -13.04 -14.27 -22.42
CA GLU A 164 -11.88 -13.39 -22.37
C GLU A 164 -12.31 -11.94 -22.56
N ARG A 165 -11.75 -11.04 -21.76
CA ARG A 165 -12.04 -9.60 -21.81
C ARG A 165 -10.78 -8.78 -21.60
N GLU A 166 -10.63 -7.74 -22.39
CA GLU A 166 -9.77 -6.62 -22.04
C GLU A 166 -10.58 -5.53 -21.34
N VAL A 167 -10.10 -5.09 -20.19
CA VAL A 167 -10.77 -4.09 -19.37
C VAL A 167 -9.80 -2.99 -18.96
N GLU A 168 -10.31 -1.78 -18.85
CA GLU A 168 -9.57 -0.61 -18.36
C GLU A 168 -9.97 -0.38 -16.89
N PRO A 169 -9.11 -0.76 -15.93
CA PRO A 169 -9.40 -0.65 -14.50
C PRO A 169 -9.64 0.79 -14.06
N ALA A 170 -10.68 1.03 -13.27
CA ALA A 170 -10.93 2.32 -12.64
C ALA A 170 -10.83 2.26 -11.11
N GLY A 171 -11.19 1.13 -10.50
CA GLY A 171 -11.11 0.99 -9.05
C GLY A 171 -11.70 -0.32 -8.55
N LEU A 172 -11.76 -0.43 -7.23
CA LEU A 172 -12.29 -1.59 -6.53
C LEU A 172 -13.51 -1.19 -5.71
N LEU A 173 -14.52 -2.05 -5.70
CA LEU A 173 -15.71 -1.93 -4.87
C LEU A 173 -15.78 -3.15 -3.95
N ALA A 174 -15.93 -2.92 -2.65
CA ALA A 174 -16.27 -3.96 -1.69
C ALA A 174 -17.78 -3.90 -1.40
N ALA A 175 -18.51 -4.96 -1.69
CA ALA A 175 -19.95 -5.05 -1.45
C ALA A 175 -20.34 -6.48 -1.04
N GLU A 176 -21.17 -6.62 0.00
CA GLU A 176 -21.66 -7.91 0.51
C GLU A 176 -20.55 -8.94 0.77
N GLY A 177 -19.41 -8.50 1.34
CA GLY A 177 -18.25 -9.35 1.61
C GLY A 177 -17.49 -9.81 0.37
N ARG A 178 -17.72 -9.18 -0.79
CA ARG A 178 -17.07 -9.51 -2.06
C ARG A 178 -16.39 -8.30 -2.66
N TRP A 179 -15.29 -8.56 -3.37
CA TRP A 179 -14.56 -7.55 -4.11
C TRP A 179 -14.91 -7.59 -5.60
N TYR A 180 -15.10 -6.40 -6.17
CA TYR A 180 -15.39 -6.17 -7.57
C TYR A 180 -14.36 -5.23 -8.15
N LEU A 181 -13.74 -5.61 -9.26
CA LEU A 181 -13.02 -4.70 -10.13
C LEU A 181 -14.04 -3.93 -10.97
N VAL A 182 -14.12 -2.62 -10.78
CA VAL A 182 -14.90 -1.73 -11.63
C VAL A 182 -14.01 -1.27 -12.77
N ALA A 183 -14.43 -1.54 -13.99
CA ALA A 183 -13.63 -1.27 -15.17
C ALA A 183 -14.50 -1.00 -16.40
N TRP A 184 -13.93 -0.29 -17.37
CA TRP A 184 -14.53 -0.17 -18.70
C TRP A 184 -14.21 -1.41 -19.53
N CYS A 185 -15.23 -2.15 -19.94
CA CYS A 185 -15.08 -3.37 -20.72
C CYS A 185 -15.00 -3.04 -22.21
N ARG A 186 -13.85 -3.27 -22.86
CA ARG A 186 -13.66 -2.94 -24.28
C ARG A 186 -14.58 -3.72 -25.21
N LEU A 187 -14.78 -5.00 -24.92
CA LEU A 187 -15.69 -5.87 -25.69
C LEU A 187 -17.14 -5.38 -25.65
N ARG A 188 -17.59 -4.84 -24.51
CA ARG A 188 -18.96 -4.38 -24.32
C ARG A 188 -19.13 -2.87 -24.47
N ARG A 189 -18.03 -2.13 -24.59
CA ARG A 189 -17.97 -0.67 -24.67
C ARG A 189 -18.83 0.01 -23.59
N ALA A 190 -18.72 -0.48 -22.36
CA ALA A 190 -19.54 -0.05 -21.23
C ALA A 190 -18.84 -0.32 -19.88
N PRO A 191 -19.18 0.44 -18.82
CA PRO A 191 -18.73 0.13 -17.46
C PRO A 191 -19.29 -1.21 -16.98
N ARG A 192 -18.46 -2.00 -16.28
CA ARG A 192 -18.86 -3.25 -15.64
C ARG A 192 -18.10 -3.50 -14.34
N GLY A 193 -18.77 -4.15 -13.40
CA GLY A 193 -18.17 -4.73 -12.21
C GLY A 193 -17.83 -6.21 -12.44
N PHE A 194 -16.58 -6.57 -12.18
CA PHE A 194 -16.08 -7.94 -12.27
C PHE A 194 -15.76 -8.45 -10.88
N ARG A 195 -16.56 -9.39 -10.38
CA ARG A 195 -16.25 -10.07 -9.11
C ARG A 195 -14.89 -10.75 -9.19
N LEU A 196 -13.99 -10.43 -8.26
CA LEU A 196 -12.62 -10.95 -8.27
C LEU A 196 -12.58 -12.48 -8.13
N ASP A 197 -13.50 -13.05 -7.33
CA ASP A 197 -13.63 -14.50 -7.13
C ASP A 197 -14.08 -15.29 -8.38
N ARG A 198 -14.53 -14.59 -9.43
CA ARG A 198 -14.97 -15.17 -10.71
C ARG A 198 -13.95 -14.99 -11.83
N ILE A 199 -12.83 -14.31 -11.57
CA ILE A 199 -11.74 -14.19 -12.52
C ILE A 199 -10.88 -15.46 -12.41
N ARG A 200 -10.77 -16.20 -13.52
CA ARG A 200 -10.03 -17.48 -13.59
C ARG A 200 -8.55 -17.28 -13.90
N ALA A 201 -8.23 -16.25 -14.67
CA ALA A 201 -6.88 -15.83 -14.99
C ALA A 201 -6.91 -14.33 -15.28
N ALA A 202 -5.82 -13.63 -14.97
CA ALA A 202 -5.64 -12.24 -15.33
C ALA A 202 -4.17 -11.96 -15.63
N ALA A 203 -3.93 -11.09 -16.62
CA ALA A 203 -2.59 -10.67 -17.00
C ALA A 203 -2.60 -9.20 -17.43
N PRO A 204 -1.65 -8.38 -16.95
CA PRO A 204 -1.39 -7.07 -17.50
C PRO A 204 -0.98 -7.19 -18.98
N THR A 205 -1.44 -6.28 -19.83
CA THR A 205 -1.24 -6.35 -21.30
C THR A 205 -0.06 -5.53 -21.82
N GLY A 206 0.56 -4.72 -20.97
CA GLY A 206 1.53 -3.68 -21.31
C GLY A 206 0.90 -2.40 -21.88
N GLN A 207 -0.40 -2.39 -22.15
CA GLN A 207 -1.08 -1.24 -22.76
C GLN A 207 -1.57 -0.26 -21.68
N ALA A 208 -1.33 1.03 -21.88
CA ALA A 208 -1.87 2.06 -20.98
C ALA A 208 -3.41 2.09 -21.03
N ALA A 209 -4.04 2.13 -19.86
CA ALA A 209 -5.47 2.36 -19.70
C ALA A 209 -5.75 3.87 -19.56
N PRO A 210 -6.74 4.43 -20.27
CA PRO A 210 -7.20 5.78 -20.03
C PRO A 210 -7.65 5.97 -18.58
N ARG A 211 -7.40 7.16 -18.01
CA ARG A 211 -7.93 7.51 -16.69
C ARG A 211 -9.46 7.56 -16.77
N ARG A 212 -10.11 6.79 -15.90
CA ARG A 212 -11.56 6.79 -15.72
C ARG A 212 -11.84 6.91 -14.23
N GLU A 213 -12.64 7.88 -13.84
CA GLU A 213 -13.02 8.03 -12.44
C GLU A 213 -13.99 6.90 -12.06
N LEU A 214 -13.78 6.31 -10.88
CA LEU A 214 -14.61 5.22 -10.38
C LEU A 214 -16.08 5.64 -10.27
N ALA A 215 -16.34 6.88 -9.83
CA ALA A 215 -17.67 7.44 -9.71
C ALA A 215 -18.43 7.45 -11.05
N ASP A 216 -17.76 7.83 -12.14
CA ASP A 216 -18.34 7.88 -13.49
C ASP A 216 -18.76 6.49 -13.97
N LEU A 217 -18.00 5.45 -13.62
CA LEU A 217 -18.30 4.08 -14.05
C LEU A 217 -19.34 3.39 -13.17
N LEU A 218 -19.52 3.81 -11.92
CA LEU A 218 -20.55 3.26 -11.03
C LEU A 218 -21.96 3.75 -11.37
N GLY A 219 -22.10 4.94 -11.98
CA GLY A 219 -23.40 5.50 -12.35
C GLY A 219 -24.36 5.57 -11.15
N SER A 220 -25.60 5.10 -11.30
CA SER A 220 -26.60 5.08 -10.21
C SER A 220 -26.26 4.12 -9.06
N ALA A 221 -25.31 3.20 -9.22
CA ALA A 221 -24.83 2.35 -8.13
C ALA A 221 -23.91 3.15 -7.16
N ALA A 222 -23.44 4.33 -7.56
CA ALA A 222 -22.70 5.23 -6.68
C ALA A 222 -23.59 5.84 -5.58
N THR A 223 -24.90 5.94 -5.80
CA THR A 223 -25.84 6.65 -4.90
C THR A 223 -26.00 5.97 -3.52
N GLY A 224 -25.59 4.71 -3.38
CA GLY A 224 -25.52 3.99 -2.10
C GLY A 224 -24.11 3.50 -1.73
N ALA A 225 -23.11 3.79 -2.56
CA ALA A 225 -21.73 3.43 -2.29
C ALA A 225 -21.16 4.44 -1.29
N VAL A 226 -20.89 4.01 -0.07
CA VAL A 226 -20.21 4.83 0.92
C VAL A 226 -18.71 4.75 0.65
N THR A 227 -18.12 5.83 0.14
CA THR A 227 -16.68 6.01 0.22
C THR A 227 -16.31 5.97 1.71
N PRO A 228 -15.35 5.14 2.15
CA PRO A 228 -14.98 5.10 3.55
C PRO A 228 -14.58 6.51 4.00
N ALA A 229 -15.27 7.09 4.98
CA ALA A 229 -15.01 8.45 5.47
C ALA A 229 -13.55 8.64 5.95
N VAL A 230 -12.88 7.54 6.30
CA VAL A 230 -11.44 7.50 6.60
C VAL A 230 -10.58 8.00 5.42
N LEU A 231 -11.03 7.84 4.17
CA LEU A 231 -10.33 8.32 2.99
C LEU A 231 -10.40 9.85 2.83
N ASP A 232 -11.37 10.53 3.44
CA ASP A 232 -11.45 12.00 3.38
C ASP A 232 -10.25 12.65 4.10
N SER A 233 -9.67 11.95 5.08
CA SER A 233 -8.43 12.35 5.76
C SER A 233 -7.16 12.09 4.93
N LEU A 234 -7.29 11.39 3.79
CA LEU A 234 -6.20 11.05 2.87
C LEU A 234 -6.28 11.84 1.54
N ALA A 235 -7.23 12.76 1.42
CA ALA A 235 -7.30 13.68 0.29
C ALA A 235 -6.14 14.70 0.35
N PRO A 236 -5.43 14.96 -0.76
CA PRO A 236 -4.30 15.88 -0.80
C PRO A 236 -4.69 17.35 -0.63
#